data_AF-A0A1S8A9X8-F1
#
_entry.id   AF-A0A1S8A9X8-F1
#
_cell.length_a   1.000
_cell.length_b   1.000
_cell.length_c   1.000
_cell.angle_alpha   90.00
_cell.angle_beta   90.00
_cell.angle_gamma   90.00
#
_symmetry.space_group_name_H-M   'P 1'
#
loop_
_entity.id
_entity.type
_entity.pdbx_description
1 polymer ?
#
loop_
_entity_poly.entity_id
_entity_poly.type
_entity_poly.pdbx_seq_one_letter_code
_entity_poly.pdbx_strand_id
1 'polypeptide(L)'
;MQVLNSPSREEIDRAHATGSWLDVGVSSIRNTFRLSKFKSSCWTVFILSSIPIHLLFNSAVFRTDYRGANFHLTIATEDFTKGATYFPPGASLFFPGLSSIDLDEYLETGEASRSAYDANGVSIWAQDYGFQVQPSEYDDENSPLLRNVSTTAKDAGQWTKLDADACKKTYASCQGLLEYGNVVLVANKPGGWVRDDMWQLGSNESRFWDRYVPPDQPNHLFFDAQCSVTLDGSSYIPNDCQNACIGALGKPSISQRYGGPYYSGVYSADVEVDWASYSFTNISVLEALFYGDLGQFVRDELHHLPSDFRPSALDLSIDYCLVQPIETTCRMLSPFLVESL
;
A
#
# COMPACT_ATOMS: atom_id res chain seq x y z
N MET A 1 -34.10 23.48 33.12
CA MET A 1 -33.79 24.90 32.83
C MET A 1 -34.96 25.84 33.15
N GLN A 2 -36.16 25.61 32.62
CA GLN A 2 -37.32 26.52 32.79
C GLN A 2 -37.76 26.73 34.26
N VAL A 3 -37.75 25.67 35.08
CA VAL A 3 -38.09 25.74 36.52
C VAL A 3 -37.13 26.66 37.30
N LEU A 4 -35.83 26.61 36.97
CA LEU A 4 -34.81 27.45 37.61
C LEU A 4 -34.86 28.90 37.16
N ASN A 5 -35.48 29.17 36.01
CA ASN A 5 -35.67 30.51 35.47
C ASN A 5 -36.97 31.18 35.95
N SER A 6 -37.83 30.44 36.64
CA SER A 6 -39.09 30.96 37.19
C SER A 6 -38.83 31.80 38.45
N PRO A 7 -39.23 33.09 38.46
CA PRO A 7 -39.06 33.96 39.62
C PRO A 7 -40.04 33.58 40.74
N SER A 8 -39.58 33.59 41.99
CA SER A 8 -40.47 33.54 43.15
C SER A 8 -41.15 34.90 43.37
N ARG A 9 -42.27 34.92 44.08
CA ARG A 9 -42.97 36.17 44.41
C ARG A 9 -42.06 37.17 45.13
N GLU A 10 -41.22 36.69 46.05
CA GLU A 10 -40.22 37.50 46.76
C GLU A 10 -39.13 38.08 45.82
N GLU A 11 -38.70 37.31 44.80
CA GLU A 11 -37.74 37.77 43.80
C GLU A 11 -38.35 38.86 42.88
N ILE A 12 -39.64 38.74 42.56
CA ILE A 12 -40.40 39.75 41.81
C ILE A 12 -40.53 41.04 42.64
N ASP A 13 -40.94 40.93 43.91
CA ASP A 13 -41.11 42.08 44.80
C ASP A 13 -39.79 42.84 44.99
N ARG A 14 -38.66 42.12 45.12
CA ARG A 14 -37.32 42.71 45.19
C ARG A 14 -36.93 43.43 43.89
N ALA A 15 -37.26 42.87 42.74
CA ALA A 15 -37.01 43.50 41.45
C ALA A 15 -37.84 44.78 41.30
N HIS A 16 -39.14 44.74 41.62
CA HIS A 16 -40.02 45.91 41.54
C HIS A 16 -39.61 47.02 42.52
N ALA A 17 -39.14 46.68 43.72
CA ALA A 17 -38.63 47.65 44.68
C ALA A 17 -37.41 48.45 44.15
N THR A 18 -36.70 47.90 43.16
CA THR A 18 -35.55 48.55 42.50
C THR A 18 -35.89 49.13 41.13
N GLY A 19 -37.17 49.21 40.76
CA GLY A 19 -37.62 49.69 39.45
C GLY A 19 -37.30 48.75 38.29
N SER A 20 -37.00 47.47 38.58
CA SER A 20 -36.74 46.43 37.58
C SER A 20 -37.92 45.47 37.46
N TRP A 21 -38.02 44.79 36.32
CA TRP A 21 -38.95 43.68 36.09
C TRP A 21 -38.17 42.37 35.87
N LEU A 22 -38.88 41.24 35.98
CA LEU A 22 -38.43 39.89 35.64
C LEU A 22 -39.48 39.25 34.71
N ASP A 23 -39.03 38.43 33.77
CA ASP A 23 -39.93 37.79 32.81
C ASP A 23 -40.59 36.56 33.44
N VAL A 24 -41.91 36.38 33.26
CA VAL A 24 -42.64 35.24 33.85
C VAL A 24 -43.10 34.30 32.75
N GLY A 25 -42.88 32.99 32.95
CA GLY A 25 -43.34 31.94 32.02
C GLY A 25 -42.44 31.71 30.81
N VAL A 26 -41.38 32.50 30.62
CA VAL A 26 -40.40 32.36 29.53
C VAL A 26 -39.00 32.10 30.06
N SER A 27 -38.17 31.36 29.32
CA SER A 27 -36.74 31.22 29.62
C SER A 27 -36.02 32.51 29.24
N SER A 28 -35.66 33.33 30.23
CA SER A 28 -34.97 34.60 30.06
C SER A 28 -33.54 34.52 30.58
N ILE A 29 -32.56 34.81 29.72
CA ILE A 29 -31.14 34.90 30.12
C ILE A 29 -30.95 35.99 31.20
N ARG A 30 -31.77 37.06 31.14
CA ARG A 30 -31.76 38.13 32.14
C ARG A 30 -32.18 37.63 33.52
N ASN A 31 -33.22 36.80 33.59
CA ASN A 31 -33.65 36.17 34.84
C ASN A 31 -32.54 35.28 35.41
N THR A 32 -31.83 34.53 34.57
CA THR A 32 -30.74 33.65 35.02
C THR A 32 -29.73 34.37 35.90
N PHE A 33 -29.32 35.59 35.53
CA PHE A 33 -28.31 36.35 36.28
C PHE A 33 -28.86 37.26 37.38
N ARG A 34 -30.19 37.39 37.51
CA ARG A 34 -30.85 38.26 38.51
C ARG A 34 -31.61 37.52 39.61
N LEU A 35 -31.87 36.23 39.44
CA LEU A 35 -32.48 35.37 40.45
C LEU A 35 -31.46 34.99 41.55
N SER A 36 -31.91 34.25 42.56
CA SER A 36 -31.02 33.76 43.63
C SER A 36 -29.79 33.00 43.08
N LYS A 37 -28.64 33.19 43.74
CA LYS A 37 -27.35 32.59 43.33
C LYS A 37 -27.44 31.06 43.17
N PHE A 38 -28.26 30.39 43.98
CA PHE A 38 -28.53 28.97 43.86
C PHE A 38 -29.17 28.61 42.51
N LYS A 39 -30.24 29.32 42.12
CA LYS A 39 -30.92 29.12 40.83
C LYS A 39 -29.98 29.39 39.66
N SER A 40 -29.20 30.47 39.73
CA SER A 40 -28.19 30.81 38.71
C SER A 40 -27.12 29.73 38.58
N SER A 41 -26.59 29.24 39.71
CA SER A 41 -25.55 28.19 39.72
C SER A 41 -26.09 26.88 39.14
N CYS A 42 -27.26 26.41 39.59
CA CYS A 42 -27.87 25.20 39.05
C CYS A 42 -28.19 25.33 37.56
N TRP A 43 -28.68 26.49 37.11
CA TRP A 43 -28.98 26.73 35.70
C TRP A 43 -27.69 26.66 34.85
N THR A 44 -26.61 27.26 35.35
CA THR A 44 -25.30 27.24 34.67
C THR A 44 -24.74 25.82 34.56
N VAL A 45 -24.80 25.05 35.66
CA VAL A 45 -24.38 23.64 35.66
C VAL A 45 -25.20 22.81 34.68
N PHE A 46 -26.52 23.02 34.62
CA PHE A 46 -27.37 22.30 33.67
C PHE A 46 -27.09 22.66 32.21
N ILE A 47 -26.79 23.93 31.88
CA ILE A 47 -26.33 24.28 30.53
C ILE A 47 -25.03 23.58 30.21
N LEU A 48 -24.05 23.69 31.11
CA LEU A 48 -22.72 23.18 30.89
C LEU A 48 -22.68 21.65 30.81
N SER A 49 -23.60 20.94 31.47
CA SER A 49 -23.73 19.49 31.33
C SER A 49 -24.58 19.07 30.14
N SER A 50 -25.63 19.83 29.81
CA SER A 50 -26.54 19.50 28.69
C SER A 50 -25.85 19.63 27.34
N ILE A 51 -24.98 20.62 27.12
CA ILE A 51 -24.28 20.82 25.84
C ILE A 51 -23.38 19.62 25.49
N PRO A 52 -22.44 19.18 26.35
CA PRO A 52 -21.62 17.99 26.09
C PRO A 52 -22.47 16.72 25.93
N ILE A 53 -23.54 16.57 26.72
CA ILE A 53 -24.43 15.42 26.58
C ILE A 53 -25.08 15.41 25.20
N HIS A 54 -25.67 16.52 24.72
CA HIS A 54 -26.29 16.56 23.40
C HIS A 54 -25.30 16.42 22.24
N LEU A 55 -24.07 16.92 22.41
CA LEU A 55 -22.99 16.70 21.45
C LEU A 55 -22.59 15.23 21.42
N LEU A 56 -22.28 14.63 22.56
CA LEU A 56 -21.73 13.27 22.64
C LEU A 56 -22.77 12.17 22.49
N PHE A 57 -24.02 12.40 22.88
CA PHE A 57 -25.09 11.39 22.82
C PHE A 57 -25.55 11.11 21.38
N ASN A 58 -25.37 12.07 20.46
CA ASN A 58 -25.58 11.87 19.02
C ASN A 58 -24.27 11.70 18.24
N SER A 59 -23.12 11.82 18.91
CA SER A 59 -21.83 11.54 18.27
C SER A 59 -21.55 10.06 18.32
N ALA A 60 -21.14 9.50 17.19
CA ALA A 60 -20.65 8.14 17.14
C ALA A 60 -19.13 8.20 16.96
N VAL A 61 -18.40 7.85 18.01
CA VAL A 61 -16.94 7.74 17.95
C VAL A 61 -16.62 6.29 17.62
N PHE A 62 -16.17 6.06 16.40
CA PHE A 62 -15.68 4.77 15.96
C PHE A 62 -14.20 4.87 15.64
N ARG A 63 -13.43 3.88 16.11
CA ARG A 63 -12.08 3.68 15.59
C ARG A 63 -12.22 3.01 14.23
N THR A 64 -11.82 3.71 13.18
CA THR A 64 -11.67 3.10 11.86
C THR A 64 -10.30 2.44 11.82
N ASP A 65 -10.25 1.11 11.84
CA ASP A 65 -9.01 0.39 11.57
C ASP A 65 -8.72 0.51 10.07
N TYR A 66 -7.65 1.25 9.72
CA TYR A 66 -7.17 1.28 8.34
C TYR A 66 -6.49 -0.05 8.05
N ARG A 67 -6.99 -0.76 7.03
CA ARG A 67 -6.33 -1.92 6.44
C ARG A 67 -5.96 -1.57 5.02
N GLY A 68 -4.71 -1.15 4.83
CA GLY A 68 -4.15 -0.87 3.52
C GLY A 68 -4.10 -2.16 2.71
N ALA A 69 -4.63 -2.10 1.49
CA ALA A 69 -4.46 -3.16 0.49
C ALA A 69 -3.26 -2.85 -0.41
N ASN A 70 -3.02 -1.58 -0.73
CA ASN A 70 -2.00 -1.17 -1.69
C ASN A 70 -0.72 -0.73 -0.98
N PHE A 71 0.41 -1.10 -1.55
CA PHE A 71 1.73 -0.66 -1.11
C PHE A 71 2.71 -0.68 -2.27
N HIS A 72 3.74 0.14 -2.17
CA HIS A 72 4.83 0.16 -3.12
C HIS A 72 5.99 -0.69 -2.59
N LEU A 73 6.48 -1.63 -3.40
CA LEU A 73 7.62 -2.48 -3.10
C LEU A 73 8.83 -1.99 -3.90
N THR A 74 9.89 -1.64 -3.19
CA THR A 74 11.19 -1.36 -3.79
C THR A 74 12.22 -2.35 -3.26
N ILE A 75 13.00 -2.97 -4.13
CA ILE A 75 14.15 -3.80 -3.76
C ILE A 75 15.40 -3.02 -4.16
N ALA A 76 16.24 -2.69 -3.19
CA ALA A 76 17.39 -1.82 -3.40
C ALA A 76 18.51 -2.12 -2.41
N THR A 77 19.70 -1.61 -2.68
CA THR A 77 20.79 -1.59 -1.69
C THR A 77 20.55 -0.51 -0.64
N GLU A 78 21.26 -0.56 0.50
CA GLU A 78 21.16 0.52 1.50
C GLU A 78 21.58 1.88 0.92
N ASP A 79 22.58 1.89 0.04
CA ASP A 79 23.13 3.10 -0.59
C ASP A 79 22.11 3.84 -1.48
N PHE A 80 21.09 3.15 -2.00
CA PHE A 80 19.96 3.77 -2.70
C PHE A 80 19.29 4.85 -1.86
N THR A 81 19.08 4.56 -0.57
CA THR A 81 18.47 5.52 0.38
C THR A 81 19.43 6.62 0.85
N LYS A 82 20.70 6.54 0.44
CA LYS A 82 21.77 7.49 0.75
C LYS A 82 22.15 8.35 -0.46
N GLY A 83 21.36 8.31 -1.53
CA GLY A 83 21.56 9.11 -2.74
C GLY A 83 22.56 8.52 -3.72
N ALA A 84 22.83 7.22 -3.66
CA ALA A 84 23.60 6.54 -4.71
C ALA A 84 22.85 6.50 -6.04
N THR A 85 23.58 6.29 -7.13
CA THR A 85 23.01 6.29 -8.48
C THR A 85 22.10 5.07 -8.68
N TYR A 86 20.97 5.29 -9.33
CA TYR A 86 20.02 4.22 -9.66
C TYR A 86 19.34 4.47 -11.00
N PHE A 87 18.89 3.39 -11.62
CA PHE A 87 18.34 3.38 -12.97
C PHE A 87 17.09 2.49 -13.02
N PRO A 88 15.88 3.08 -13.07
CA PRO A 88 14.63 2.31 -13.23
C PRO A 88 14.54 1.62 -14.60
N PRO A 89 13.84 0.48 -14.74
CA PRO A 89 13.05 -0.24 -13.72
C PRO A 89 13.88 -0.95 -12.64
N GLY A 90 15.20 -1.02 -12.82
CA GLY A 90 16.14 -1.63 -11.87
C GLY A 90 17.05 -2.66 -12.53
N ALA A 91 18.02 -3.16 -11.76
CA ALA A 91 19.02 -4.12 -12.22
C ALA A 91 18.47 -5.50 -12.59
N SER A 92 17.23 -5.83 -12.17
CA SER A 92 16.56 -7.05 -12.58
C SER A 92 16.19 -7.06 -14.07
N LEU A 93 16.13 -5.90 -14.72
CA LEU A 93 15.62 -5.77 -16.10
C LEU A 93 14.19 -6.32 -16.27
N PHE A 94 13.41 -6.32 -15.18
CA PHE A 94 11.99 -6.67 -15.21
C PHE A 94 11.12 -5.43 -15.16
N PHE A 95 10.18 -5.33 -16.08
CA PHE A 95 9.07 -4.39 -15.97
C PHE A 95 7.97 -5.00 -15.10
N PRO A 96 7.47 -4.28 -14.08
CA PRO A 96 6.41 -4.78 -13.22
C PRO A 96 5.16 -5.20 -13.99
N GLY A 97 4.61 -6.35 -13.63
CA GLY A 97 3.39 -6.89 -14.19
C GLY A 97 3.39 -7.22 -15.69
N LEU A 98 4.51 -7.08 -16.41
CA LEU A 98 4.62 -7.50 -17.82
C LEU A 98 5.10 -8.94 -17.93
N SER A 99 4.35 -9.77 -18.67
CA SER A 99 4.85 -11.08 -19.14
C SER A 99 5.82 -10.91 -20.32
N SER A 100 6.56 -11.95 -20.70
CA SER A 100 7.38 -11.85 -21.93
C SER A 100 6.53 -11.64 -23.18
N ILE A 101 5.34 -12.23 -23.24
CA ILE A 101 4.41 -12.05 -24.38
C ILE A 101 4.03 -10.57 -24.53
N ASP A 102 3.75 -9.89 -23.41
CA ASP A 102 3.40 -8.47 -23.42
C ASP A 102 4.59 -7.58 -23.86
N LEU A 103 5.81 -7.98 -23.52
CA LEU A 103 7.02 -7.26 -23.91
C LEU A 103 7.38 -7.51 -25.38
N ASP A 104 7.21 -8.72 -25.91
CA ASP A 104 7.32 -9.04 -27.34
C ASP A 104 6.38 -8.15 -28.15
N GLU A 105 5.11 -8.09 -27.76
CA GLU A 105 4.10 -7.25 -28.43
C GLU A 105 4.45 -5.76 -28.34
N TYR A 106 4.97 -5.30 -27.21
CA TYR A 106 5.47 -3.93 -27.08
C TYR A 106 6.65 -3.65 -28.01
N LEU A 107 7.60 -4.57 -28.13
CA LEU A 107 8.77 -4.42 -29.02
C LEU A 107 8.35 -4.35 -30.50
N GLU A 108 7.27 -5.06 -30.88
CA GLU A 108 6.72 -5.03 -32.24
C GLU A 108 5.84 -3.81 -32.52
N THR A 109 5.00 -3.40 -31.57
CA THR A 109 3.89 -2.46 -31.80
C THR A 109 4.05 -1.11 -31.09
N GLY A 110 4.88 -1.04 -30.05
CA GLY A 110 5.02 0.11 -29.16
C GLY A 110 3.98 0.18 -28.03
N GLU A 111 3.07 -0.79 -27.91
CA GLU A 111 2.08 -0.90 -26.83
C GLU A 111 1.99 -2.35 -26.33
N ALA A 112 2.08 -2.57 -25.02
CA ALA A 112 1.80 -3.90 -24.46
C ALA A 112 0.29 -4.13 -24.35
N SER A 113 -0.20 -5.32 -24.70
CA SER A 113 -1.63 -5.66 -24.62
C SER A 113 -2.21 -5.42 -23.23
N ARG A 114 -3.41 -4.84 -23.19
CA ARG A 114 -4.20 -4.62 -21.96
C ARG A 114 -5.30 -5.65 -21.78
N SER A 115 -5.46 -6.55 -22.75
CA SER A 115 -6.60 -7.47 -22.87
C SER A 115 -6.62 -8.55 -21.78
N ALA A 116 -5.47 -8.79 -21.15
CA ALA A 116 -5.23 -9.84 -20.19
C ALA A 116 -5.00 -9.32 -18.76
N TYR A 117 -5.55 -8.15 -18.41
CA TYR A 117 -5.36 -7.51 -17.12
C TYR A 117 -6.70 -7.28 -16.42
N ASP A 118 -6.69 -7.37 -15.08
CA ASP A 118 -7.88 -7.06 -14.29
C ASP A 118 -8.12 -5.54 -14.20
N ALA A 119 -9.22 -5.14 -13.55
CA ALA A 119 -9.57 -3.72 -13.38
C ALA A 119 -8.54 -2.92 -12.56
N ASN A 120 -7.62 -3.58 -11.86
CA ASN A 120 -6.56 -2.98 -11.06
C ASN A 120 -5.21 -2.97 -11.79
N GLY A 121 -5.14 -3.48 -13.02
CA GLY A 121 -3.90 -3.56 -13.81
C GLY A 121 -3.00 -4.71 -13.41
N VAL A 122 -3.52 -5.73 -12.72
CA VAL A 122 -2.79 -6.98 -12.44
C VAL A 122 -2.96 -7.93 -13.63
N SER A 123 -1.84 -8.46 -14.14
CA SER A 123 -1.87 -9.45 -15.22
C SER A 123 -2.66 -10.69 -14.79
N ILE A 124 -3.47 -11.27 -15.66
CA ILE A 124 -4.12 -12.58 -15.41
C ILE A 124 -3.06 -13.71 -15.36
N TRP A 125 -1.89 -13.48 -15.96
CA TRP A 125 -0.85 -14.49 -16.20
C TRP A 125 0.42 -14.27 -15.36
N ALA A 126 0.78 -13.01 -15.07
CA ALA A 126 1.96 -12.63 -14.29
C ALA A 126 1.58 -11.85 -13.01
N GLN A 127 0.85 -12.51 -12.10
CA GLN A 127 0.24 -11.88 -10.92
C GLN A 127 1.21 -11.51 -9.80
N ASP A 128 2.49 -11.86 -9.91
CA ASP A 128 3.37 -11.98 -8.73
C ASP A 128 4.50 -10.95 -8.68
N TYR A 129 4.57 -10.06 -9.68
CA TYR A 129 5.58 -9.01 -9.84
C TYR A 129 4.96 -7.62 -10.03
N GLY A 130 3.81 -7.38 -9.42
CA GLY A 130 3.15 -6.10 -9.31
C GLY A 130 2.23 -5.76 -10.48
N PHE A 131 1.74 -4.52 -10.46
CA PHE A 131 0.83 -4.01 -11.49
C PHE A 131 1.59 -3.72 -12.77
N GLN A 132 0.90 -3.87 -13.90
CA GLN A 132 1.45 -3.60 -15.22
C GLN A 132 1.96 -2.17 -15.32
N VAL A 133 3.20 -2.02 -15.78
CA VAL A 133 3.76 -0.73 -16.16
C VAL A 133 4.24 -0.82 -17.60
N GLN A 134 3.73 0.06 -18.45
CA GLN A 134 4.18 0.16 -19.84
C GLN A 134 5.63 0.69 -19.87
N PRO A 135 6.52 0.16 -20.73
CA PRO A 135 7.91 0.62 -20.76
C PRO A 135 8.06 2.12 -21.06
N SER A 136 7.11 2.70 -21.81
CA SER A 136 7.08 4.15 -22.10
C SER A 136 6.90 5.06 -20.87
N GLU A 137 6.36 4.55 -19.76
CA GLU A 137 6.25 5.30 -18.50
C GLU A 137 7.63 5.61 -17.88
N TYR A 138 8.66 4.86 -18.28
CA TYR A 138 10.05 5.10 -17.88
C TYR A 138 10.75 6.15 -18.75
N ASP A 139 10.18 6.53 -19.88
CA ASP A 139 10.72 7.59 -20.75
C ASP A 139 10.32 8.98 -20.29
N ASP A 140 9.18 9.10 -19.61
CA ASP A 140 8.72 10.37 -19.05
C ASP A 140 9.32 10.58 -17.67
N GLU A 141 10.34 11.43 -17.57
CA GLU A 141 10.97 11.85 -16.30
C GLU A 141 9.96 12.40 -15.27
N ASN A 142 8.77 12.83 -15.72
CA ASN A 142 7.70 13.34 -14.87
C ASN A 142 6.63 12.31 -14.53
N SER A 143 6.77 11.06 -14.96
CA SER A 143 5.77 10.02 -14.72
C SER A 143 5.56 9.83 -13.21
N PRO A 144 4.32 9.53 -12.78
CA PRO A 144 4.04 9.22 -11.38
C PRO A 144 4.93 8.08 -10.85
N LEU A 145 5.27 7.13 -11.71
CA LEU A 145 6.17 6.03 -11.40
C LEU A 145 7.57 6.51 -11.01
N LEU A 146 8.24 7.31 -11.87
CA LEU A 146 9.59 7.82 -11.56
C LEU A 146 9.59 8.79 -10.37
N ARG A 147 8.48 9.52 -10.16
CA ARG A 147 8.28 10.33 -8.95
C ARG A 147 8.19 9.49 -7.69
N ASN A 148 7.50 8.35 -7.72
CA ASN A 148 7.43 7.44 -6.59
C ASN A 148 8.81 6.87 -6.26
N VAL A 149 9.54 6.34 -7.24
CA VAL A 149 10.91 5.82 -7.05
C VAL A 149 11.82 6.89 -6.44
N SER A 150 11.81 8.09 -7.01
CA SER A 150 12.68 9.18 -6.54
C SER A 150 12.31 9.74 -5.17
N THR A 151 11.03 9.67 -4.79
CA THR A 151 10.56 10.01 -3.44
C THR A 151 11.01 8.95 -2.45
N THR A 152 10.84 7.67 -2.79
CA THR A 152 11.32 6.55 -1.97
C THR A 152 12.83 6.62 -1.76
N ALA A 153 13.62 6.90 -2.81
CA ALA A 153 15.07 7.06 -2.71
C ALA A 153 15.49 8.16 -1.71
N LYS A 154 14.72 9.25 -1.61
CA LYS A 154 15.00 10.38 -0.71
C LYS A 154 14.55 10.13 0.72
N ASP A 155 13.38 9.52 0.88
CA ASP A 155 12.68 9.50 2.17
C ASP A 155 12.87 8.18 2.92
N ALA A 156 13.11 7.06 2.22
CA ALA A 156 13.14 5.73 2.83
C ALA A 156 14.24 5.57 3.89
N GLY A 157 15.33 6.34 3.80
CA GLY A 157 16.38 6.35 4.81
C GLY A 157 15.91 6.82 6.20
N GLN A 158 14.76 7.49 6.28
CA GLN A 158 14.13 7.93 7.54
C GLN A 158 12.95 7.04 7.98
N TRP A 159 12.61 6.02 7.20
CA TRP A 159 11.52 5.10 7.52
C TRP A 159 11.90 4.15 8.66
N THR A 160 10.90 3.48 9.23
CA THR A 160 11.12 2.55 10.34
C THR A 160 11.87 1.33 9.83
N LYS A 161 12.98 0.97 10.49
CA LYS A 161 13.73 -0.25 10.19
C LYS A 161 13.12 -1.45 10.91
N LEU A 162 12.80 -2.49 10.16
CA LEU A 162 12.36 -3.80 10.68
C LEU A 162 13.35 -4.88 10.26
N ASP A 163 13.56 -5.89 11.10
CA ASP A 163 14.34 -7.08 10.71
C ASP A 163 13.63 -7.88 9.60
N ALA A 164 14.38 -8.70 8.88
CA ALA A 164 13.89 -9.46 7.73
C ALA A 164 12.66 -10.34 8.07
N ASP A 165 12.63 -10.97 9.25
CA ASP A 165 11.51 -11.83 9.65
C ASP A 165 10.23 -11.04 9.92
N ALA A 166 10.34 -9.89 10.59
CA ALA A 166 9.22 -8.97 10.82
C ALA A 166 8.69 -8.39 9.50
N CYS A 167 9.58 -8.04 8.57
CA CYS A 167 9.22 -7.59 7.23
C CYS A 167 8.48 -8.67 6.45
N LYS A 168 9.04 -9.89 6.40
CA LYS A 168 8.45 -11.07 5.75
C LYS A 168 7.05 -11.34 6.30
N LYS A 169 6.87 -11.29 7.62
CA LYS A 169 5.56 -11.47 8.25
C LYS A 169 4.56 -10.38 7.87
N THR A 170 5.00 -9.15 7.66
CA THR A 170 4.14 -8.03 7.28
C THR A 170 3.74 -8.08 5.81
N TYR A 171 4.71 -8.26 4.89
CA TYR A 171 4.49 -8.07 3.45
C TYR A 171 4.38 -9.37 2.64
N ALA A 172 5.08 -10.43 3.05
CA ALA A 172 4.98 -11.75 2.39
C ALA A 172 3.88 -12.63 3.01
N SER A 173 3.10 -12.06 3.95
CA SER A 173 1.85 -12.64 4.39
C SER A 173 0.68 -12.10 3.58
N CYS A 174 -0.48 -12.70 3.81
CA CYS A 174 -1.71 -12.39 3.11
C CYS A 174 -2.67 -11.57 4.01
N GLN A 175 -2.11 -10.68 4.82
CA GLN A 175 -2.85 -9.84 5.76
C GLN A 175 -2.85 -8.38 5.27
N GLY A 176 -3.96 -7.68 5.48
CA GLY A 176 -4.03 -6.25 5.20
C GLY A 176 -3.04 -5.46 6.05
N LEU A 177 -2.46 -4.41 5.48
CA LEU A 177 -1.45 -3.59 6.11
C LEU A 177 -2.06 -2.66 7.15
N LEU A 178 -1.62 -2.79 8.40
CA LEU A 178 -2.19 -2.06 9.54
C LEU A 178 -1.34 -0.87 9.96
N GLU A 179 -0.03 -1.08 10.07
CA GLU A 179 0.91 -0.11 10.65
C GLU A 179 1.78 0.57 9.61
N TYR A 180 2.07 -0.12 8.51
CA TYR A 180 3.05 0.31 7.51
C TYR A 180 2.51 0.20 6.09
N GLY A 181 2.82 1.17 5.25
CA GLY A 181 2.43 1.24 3.84
C GLY A 181 3.55 0.73 2.95
N ASN A 182 4.24 1.65 2.26
CA ASN A 182 5.33 1.32 1.35
C ASN A 182 6.53 0.67 2.06
N VAL A 183 7.30 -0.14 1.31
CA VAL A 183 8.45 -0.89 1.83
C VAL A 183 9.63 -0.86 0.88
N VAL A 184 10.83 -0.69 1.44
CA VAL A 184 12.10 -0.95 0.77
C VAL A 184 12.75 -2.18 1.37
N LEU A 185 12.90 -3.26 0.60
CA LEU A 185 13.73 -4.40 0.97
C LEU A 185 15.19 -4.04 0.71
N VAL A 186 15.99 -4.07 1.77
CA VAL A 186 17.41 -3.72 1.70
C VAL A 186 18.22 -4.98 1.43
N ALA A 187 18.65 -5.12 0.19
CA ALA A 187 19.45 -6.25 -0.26
C ALA A 187 20.94 -6.04 0.05
N ASN A 188 21.60 -7.12 0.45
CA ASN A 188 23.03 -7.20 0.73
C ASN A 188 23.83 -7.29 -0.58
N LYS A 189 23.96 -6.15 -1.25
CA LYS A 189 24.77 -6.00 -2.46
C LYS A 189 25.59 -4.71 -2.39
N PRO A 190 26.69 -4.68 -1.62
CA PRO A 190 27.54 -3.50 -1.55
C PRO A 190 28.11 -3.19 -2.94
N GLY A 191 28.06 -1.91 -3.33
CA GLY A 191 28.49 -1.46 -4.66
C GLY A 191 27.44 -1.63 -5.76
N GLY A 192 26.24 -2.12 -5.45
CA GLY A 192 25.14 -2.22 -6.40
C GLY A 192 25.33 -3.32 -7.45
N TRP A 193 24.54 -3.23 -8.50
CA TRP A 193 24.49 -4.20 -9.58
C TRP A 193 24.93 -3.56 -10.89
N VAL A 194 25.89 -4.18 -11.58
CA VAL A 194 26.33 -3.77 -12.92
C VAL A 194 25.67 -4.69 -13.94
N ARG A 195 25.03 -4.11 -14.95
CA ARG A 195 24.21 -4.87 -15.91
C ARG A 195 25.02 -5.94 -16.64
N ASP A 196 26.17 -5.58 -17.19
CA ASP A 196 26.97 -6.52 -18.00
C ASP A 196 27.66 -7.60 -17.15
N ASP A 197 27.75 -7.41 -15.82
CA ASP A 197 28.21 -8.46 -14.90
C ASP A 197 27.12 -9.51 -14.62
N MET A 198 25.86 -9.09 -14.69
CA MET A 198 24.67 -9.90 -14.42
C MET A 198 24.12 -10.58 -15.69
N TRP A 199 24.12 -9.86 -16.81
CA TRP A 199 23.41 -10.22 -18.02
C TRP A 199 24.37 -10.25 -19.21
N GLN A 200 24.30 -11.31 -20.02
CA GLN A 200 24.96 -11.36 -21.32
C GLN A 200 23.90 -11.10 -22.40
N LEU A 201 23.66 -9.82 -22.68
CA LEU A 201 22.64 -9.39 -23.63
C LEU A 201 23.12 -9.49 -25.07
N GLY A 202 22.22 -9.91 -25.97
CA GLY A 202 22.45 -9.77 -27.41
C GLY A 202 22.48 -8.29 -27.83
N SER A 203 23.06 -7.99 -28.99
CA SER A 203 23.25 -6.59 -29.44
C SER A 203 21.94 -5.76 -29.55
N ASN A 204 20.82 -6.39 -29.91
CA ASN A 204 19.52 -5.71 -29.98
C ASN A 204 18.94 -5.45 -28.58
N GLU A 205 19.02 -6.43 -27.69
CA GLU A 205 18.56 -6.33 -26.30
C GLU A 205 19.39 -5.30 -25.52
N SER A 206 20.71 -5.31 -25.68
CA SER A 206 21.61 -4.30 -25.10
C SER A 206 21.18 -2.90 -25.52
N ARG A 207 20.95 -2.66 -26.83
CA ARG A 207 20.53 -1.35 -27.32
C ARG A 207 19.19 -0.90 -26.73
N PHE A 208 18.25 -1.82 -26.56
CA PHE A 208 16.99 -1.54 -25.90
C PHE A 208 17.21 -1.10 -24.45
N TRP A 209 18.04 -1.84 -23.70
CA TRP A 209 18.29 -1.56 -22.29
C TRP A 209 19.20 -0.36 -22.03
N ASP A 210 20.07 0.03 -22.98
CA ASP A 210 21.00 1.16 -22.83
C ASP A 210 20.31 2.49 -22.51
N ARG A 211 19.03 2.64 -22.89
CA ARG A 211 18.22 3.83 -22.57
C ARG A 211 17.75 3.88 -21.11
N TYR A 212 17.63 2.71 -20.45
CA TYR A 212 17.07 2.58 -19.11
C TYR A 212 18.17 2.28 -18.10
N VAL A 213 18.93 1.21 -18.33
CA VAL A 213 19.96 0.71 -17.43
C VAL A 213 21.29 0.62 -18.18
N PRO A 214 22.27 1.48 -17.87
CA PRO A 214 23.58 1.47 -18.53
C PRO A 214 24.35 0.15 -18.26
N PRO A 215 25.22 -0.27 -19.20
CA PRO A 215 25.99 -1.52 -19.11
C PRO A 215 26.93 -1.61 -17.91
N ASP A 216 27.64 -0.52 -17.63
CA ASP A 216 28.89 -0.50 -16.89
C ASP A 216 28.84 0.30 -15.58
N GLN A 217 27.66 0.80 -15.22
CA GLN A 217 27.47 1.58 -14.00
C GLN A 217 26.74 0.78 -12.93
N PRO A 218 27.10 0.96 -11.65
CA PRO A 218 26.38 0.34 -10.56
C PRO A 218 24.98 0.96 -10.44
N ASN A 219 23.98 0.10 -10.48
CA ASN A 219 22.60 0.44 -10.18
C ASN A 219 22.30 0.01 -8.74
N HIS A 220 21.87 0.95 -7.91
CA HIS A 220 21.51 0.65 -6.52
C HIS A 220 20.02 0.28 -6.34
N LEU A 221 19.23 0.33 -7.40
CA LEU A 221 17.87 -0.17 -7.50
C LEU A 221 17.85 -1.53 -8.22
N PHE A 222 17.23 -2.54 -7.62
CA PHE A 222 17.08 -3.85 -8.23
C PHE A 222 15.74 -4.01 -8.94
N PHE A 223 14.65 -3.67 -8.26
CA PHE A 223 13.29 -3.79 -8.77
C PHE A 223 12.35 -2.84 -8.03
N ASP A 224 11.31 -2.36 -8.71
CA ASP A 224 10.32 -1.46 -8.12
C ASP A 224 8.93 -1.72 -8.69
N ALA A 225 7.91 -1.89 -7.84
CA ALA A 225 6.57 -2.20 -8.29
C ALA A 225 5.46 -1.71 -7.36
N GLN A 226 4.34 -1.32 -7.96
CA GLN A 226 3.07 -1.14 -7.24
C GLN A 226 2.46 -2.51 -6.95
N CYS A 227 2.11 -2.74 -5.69
CA CYS A 227 1.57 -4.00 -5.19
C CYS A 227 0.21 -3.80 -4.52
N SER A 228 -0.53 -4.91 -4.40
CA SER A 228 -1.73 -4.97 -3.59
C SER A 228 -1.91 -6.34 -2.94
N VAL A 229 -2.63 -6.37 -1.81
CA VAL A 229 -3.17 -7.58 -1.20
C VAL A 229 -4.69 -7.52 -1.30
N THR A 230 -5.28 -8.48 -2.00
CA THR A 230 -6.73 -8.59 -2.20
C THR A 230 -7.25 -9.92 -1.68
N LEU A 231 -8.51 -9.90 -1.23
CA LEU A 231 -9.26 -11.11 -0.90
C LEU A 231 -10.27 -11.32 -2.03
N ASP A 232 -10.08 -12.38 -2.81
CA ASP A 232 -11.07 -12.81 -3.78
C ASP A 232 -12.13 -13.67 -3.06
N GLY A 233 -13.37 -13.23 -3.19
CA GLY A 233 -14.56 -13.86 -2.65
C GLY A 233 -15.35 -14.60 -3.74
N SER A 234 -14.70 -15.20 -4.73
CA SER A 234 -15.39 -15.98 -5.74
C SER A 234 -16.20 -17.12 -5.10
N SER A 235 -17.34 -17.48 -5.72
CA SER A 235 -18.27 -18.50 -5.22
C SER A 235 -17.66 -19.90 -5.03
N TYR A 236 -16.46 -20.13 -5.60
CA TYR A 236 -15.81 -21.44 -5.66
C TYR A 236 -14.69 -21.62 -4.62
N ILE A 237 -14.02 -20.53 -4.19
CA ILE A 237 -13.01 -20.55 -3.13
C ILE A 237 -13.27 -19.36 -2.20
N PRO A 238 -13.98 -19.56 -1.09
CA PRO A 238 -14.14 -18.52 -0.10
C PRO A 238 -12.79 -18.14 0.54
N ASN A 239 -12.41 -16.87 0.46
CA ASN A 239 -11.22 -16.28 1.10
C ASN A 239 -9.87 -16.60 0.45
N ASP A 240 -9.80 -16.67 -0.90
CA ASP A 240 -8.52 -16.76 -1.58
C ASP A 240 -7.80 -15.40 -1.50
N CYS A 241 -6.60 -15.38 -0.92
CA CYS A 241 -5.83 -14.15 -0.81
C CYS A 241 -4.80 -14.08 -1.93
N GLN A 242 -4.77 -12.95 -2.62
CA GLN A 242 -3.81 -12.67 -3.66
C GLN A 242 -2.92 -11.52 -3.24
N ASN A 243 -1.61 -11.69 -3.37
CA ASN A 243 -0.63 -10.63 -3.19
C ASN A 243 0.09 -10.42 -4.52
N ALA A 244 -0.12 -9.24 -5.11
CA ALA A 244 0.35 -8.94 -6.46
C ALA A 244 1.88 -8.96 -6.61
N CYS A 245 2.65 -8.97 -5.50
CA CYS A 245 4.10 -8.95 -5.51
C CYS A 245 4.72 -10.16 -4.80
N ILE A 246 3.96 -11.23 -4.60
CA ILE A 246 4.38 -12.38 -3.80
C ILE A 246 5.62 -13.09 -4.38
N GLY A 247 5.77 -13.09 -5.70
CA GLY A 247 6.93 -13.61 -6.43
C GLY A 247 8.16 -12.74 -6.21
N ALA A 248 8.03 -11.42 -6.36
CA ALA A 248 9.09 -10.47 -6.05
C ALA A 248 9.57 -10.57 -4.58
N LEU A 249 8.67 -10.94 -3.66
CA LEU A 249 8.95 -11.19 -2.25
C LEU A 249 9.57 -12.57 -1.96
N GLY A 250 9.85 -13.36 -2.99
CA GLY A 250 10.57 -14.64 -2.91
C GLY A 250 9.71 -15.86 -2.62
N LYS A 251 8.38 -15.74 -2.60
CA LYS A 251 7.50 -16.91 -2.55
C LYS A 251 7.27 -17.44 -3.96
N PRO A 252 7.46 -18.75 -4.20
CA PRO A 252 7.05 -19.33 -5.46
C PRO A 252 5.53 -19.23 -5.58
N SER A 253 5.06 -18.55 -6.61
CA SER A 253 3.68 -18.64 -7.04
C SER A 253 3.55 -19.83 -8.00
N ILE A 254 2.53 -20.65 -7.77
CA ILE A 254 2.02 -21.55 -8.80
C ILE A 254 0.78 -20.85 -9.33
N SER A 255 0.94 -19.94 -10.28
CA SER A 255 -0.18 -19.31 -10.99
C SER A 255 -0.84 -20.33 -11.95
N GLN A 256 -1.48 -21.37 -11.42
CA GLN A 256 -2.27 -22.29 -12.26
C GLN A 256 -3.75 -21.94 -12.23
N ARG A 257 -4.15 -20.98 -13.08
CA ARG A 257 -5.46 -21.05 -13.73
C ARG A 257 -5.24 -21.69 -15.10
N TYR A 258 -5.67 -22.94 -15.25
CA TYR A 258 -6.56 -23.44 -16.31
C TYR A 258 -6.35 -24.95 -16.55
N GLY A 259 -7.33 -25.77 -16.10
CA GLY A 259 -7.48 -27.13 -16.63
C GLY A 259 -8.05 -28.24 -15.73
N GLY A 260 -8.76 -27.99 -14.62
CA GLY A 260 -9.39 -29.09 -13.88
C GLY A 260 -10.24 -28.67 -12.68
N PRO A 261 -11.08 -29.56 -12.11
CA PRO A 261 -12.01 -29.25 -11.01
C PRO A 261 -11.32 -29.03 -9.65
N TYR A 262 -9.99 -28.94 -9.62
CA TYR A 262 -9.21 -28.60 -8.44
C TYR A 262 -8.64 -27.19 -8.63
N TYR A 263 -9.47 -26.20 -8.33
CA TYR A 263 -9.05 -24.82 -8.19
C TYR A 263 -8.52 -24.63 -6.77
N SER A 264 -7.21 -24.63 -6.63
CA SER A 264 -6.54 -23.97 -5.53
C SER A 264 -5.32 -23.29 -6.12
N GLY A 265 -5.22 -21.96 -5.98
CA GLY A 265 -3.91 -21.34 -5.97
C GLY A 265 -3.14 -22.06 -4.86
N VAL A 266 -2.24 -22.98 -5.22
CA VAL A 266 -1.37 -23.62 -4.24
C VAL A 266 -0.29 -22.59 -3.95
N TYR A 267 -0.66 -21.54 -3.21
CA TYR A 267 0.28 -21.00 -2.26
C TYR A 267 0.53 -22.16 -1.32
N SER A 268 1.70 -22.78 -1.40
CA SER A 268 2.14 -23.59 -0.29
C SER A 268 2.27 -22.62 0.88
N ALA A 269 1.23 -22.56 1.72
CA ALA A 269 1.29 -21.85 2.99
C ALA A 269 2.46 -22.35 3.87
N ASP A 270 3.03 -23.50 3.51
CA ASP A 270 4.15 -24.19 4.13
C ASP A 270 5.52 -23.86 3.51
N VAL A 271 5.60 -23.13 2.38
CA VAL A 271 6.91 -22.65 1.85
C VAL A 271 7.26 -21.34 2.54
N GLU A 272 8.06 -21.46 3.58
CA GLU A 272 8.70 -20.33 4.22
C GLU A 272 9.75 -19.73 3.26
N VAL A 273 9.68 -18.41 3.04
CA VAL A 273 10.74 -17.72 2.30
C VAL A 273 11.94 -17.56 3.20
N ASP A 274 13.09 -17.98 2.70
CA ASP A 274 14.37 -17.65 3.28
C ASP A 274 14.93 -16.38 2.62
N TRP A 275 14.73 -15.23 3.25
CA TRP A 275 15.30 -13.97 2.80
C TRP A 275 16.82 -13.88 3.00
N ALA A 276 17.45 -14.85 3.68
CA ALA A 276 18.90 -14.94 3.69
C ALA A 276 19.45 -15.26 2.29
N SER A 277 18.71 -15.99 1.47
CA SER A 277 19.04 -16.29 0.08
C SER A 277 17.82 -16.81 -0.68
N TYR A 278 17.25 -15.99 -1.56
CA TYR A 278 16.21 -16.45 -2.50
C TYR A 278 16.47 -15.95 -3.92
N SER A 279 16.07 -16.76 -4.90
CA SER A 279 16.10 -16.33 -6.30
C SER A 279 14.88 -15.45 -6.60
N PHE A 280 15.11 -14.23 -7.06
CA PHE A 280 14.05 -13.29 -7.45
C PHE A 280 13.10 -13.88 -8.48
N THR A 281 13.62 -14.68 -9.43
CA THR A 281 12.83 -15.51 -10.33
C THR A 281 13.00 -16.97 -9.93
N ASN A 282 11.96 -17.64 -9.42
CA ASN A 282 12.08 -19.06 -9.05
C ASN A 282 12.05 -19.97 -10.29
N ILE A 283 13.17 -20.01 -11.03
CA ILE A 283 13.35 -20.81 -12.25
C ILE A 283 13.15 -22.30 -11.96
N SER A 284 13.50 -22.81 -10.77
CA SER A 284 13.36 -24.24 -10.43
C SER A 284 11.91 -24.70 -10.27
N VAL A 285 11.01 -23.83 -9.81
CA VAL A 285 9.56 -24.12 -9.79
C VAL A 285 8.97 -24.04 -11.19
N LEU A 286 9.48 -23.14 -12.03
CA LEU A 286 9.14 -23.08 -13.44
C LEU A 286 9.62 -24.35 -14.15
N GLU A 287 10.91 -24.73 -14.04
CA GLU A 287 11.56 -25.97 -14.53
C GLU A 287 10.83 -27.26 -14.12
N ALA A 288 10.33 -27.33 -12.88
CA ALA A 288 9.55 -28.46 -12.41
C ALA A 288 8.21 -28.63 -13.18
N LEU A 289 7.65 -27.55 -13.75
CA LEU A 289 6.48 -27.57 -14.61
C LEU A 289 6.82 -27.98 -16.07
N PHE A 290 8.09 -28.00 -16.47
CA PHE A 290 8.52 -28.32 -17.86
C PHE A 290 8.57 -29.82 -18.19
N TYR A 291 8.37 -30.72 -17.23
CA TYR A 291 8.41 -32.16 -17.47
C TYR A 291 7.06 -32.78 -17.94
N GLY A 292 6.02 -31.97 -18.12
CA GLY A 292 4.75 -32.37 -18.77
C GLY A 292 4.49 -31.62 -20.08
N ASP A 293 3.49 -32.06 -20.86
CA ASP A 293 3.00 -31.39 -22.10
C ASP A 293 2.66 -29.89 -21.91
N LEU A 294 2.57 -29.43 -20.65
CA LEU A 294 2.32 -28.05 -20.21
C LEU A 294 3.57 -27.15 -20.25
N GLY A 295 4.78 -27.70 -20.42
CA GLY A 295 6.04 -26.95 -20.42
C GLY A 295 6.26 -26.06 -21.64
N GLN A 296 5.39 -26.11 -22.65
CA GLN A 296 5.56 -25.29 -23.86
C GLN A 296 5.04 -23.86 -23.67
N PHE A 297 3.92 -23.67 -22.97
CA PHE A 297 3.33 -22.35 -22.69
C PHE A 297 4.12 -21.52 -21.66
N VAL A 298 4.68 -22.14 -20.62
CA VAL A 298 5.52 -21.43 -19.63
C VAL A 298 6.89 -21.07 -20.22
N ARG A 299 7.34 -21.81 -21.26
CA ARG A 299 8.48 -21.41 -22.09
C ARG A 299 8.18 -20.06 -22.75
N ASP A 300 6.96 -19.91 -23.29
CA ASP A 300 6.47 -18.72 -23.96
C ASP A 300 6.30 -17.47 -23.07
N GLU A 301 6.04 -17.63 -21.77
CA GLU A 301 5.82 -16.52 -20.80
C GLU A 301 7.10 -15.94 -20.17
N LEU A 302 8.25 -16.60 -20.33
CA LEU A 302 9.56 -16.12 -19.87
C LEU A 302 10.61 -16.08 -20.98
N HIS A 303 10.19 -16.11 -22.24
CA HIS A 303 11.06 -16.11 -23.42
C HIS A 303 11.95 -14.86 -23.57
N HIS A 304 11.81 -13.87 -22.68
CA HIS A 304 12.61 -12.65 -22.62
C HIS A 304 13.48 -12.51 -21.37
N LEU A 305 13.70 -13.58 -20.61
CA LEU A 305 14.94 -13.63 -19.86
C LEU A 305 16.07 -13.49 -20.91
N PRO A 306 16.93 -12.46 -20.80
CA PRO A 306 18.10 -12.31 -21.66
C PRO A 306 18.74 -13.66 -21.94
N SER A 307 18.88 -13.97 -23.22
CA SER A 307 19.20 -15.30 -23.74
C SER A 307 20.41 -15.99 -23.09
N ASP A 308 21.29 -15.26 -22.39
CA ASP A 308 22.43 -15.77 -21.63
C ASP A 308 22.51 -15.17 -20.20
N PHE A 309 21.48 -15.42 -19.38
CA PHE A 309 21.48 -15.05 -17.95
C PHE A 309 22.44 -15.92 -17.10
N ARG A 310 23.14 -15.31 -16.13
CA ARG A 310 23.90 -16.04 -15.10
C ARG A 310 22.98 -16.38 -13.92
N PRO A 311 22.64 -17.66 -13.64
CA PRO A 311 21.66 -18.06 -12.64
C PRO A 311 21.76 -17.35 -11.28
N SER A 312 22.98 -17.10 -10.79
CA SER A 312 23.22 -16.47 -9.49
C SER A 312 23.09 -14.94 -9.47
N ALA A 313 22.80 -14.28 -10.60
CA ALA A 313 22.70 -12.83 -10.66
C ALA A 313 21.35 -12.30 -10.14
N LEU A 314 20.32 -13.15 -10.04
CA LEU A 314 19.01 -12.81 -9.46
C LEU A 314 18.85 -13.32 -8.02
N ASP A 315 19.89 -13.94 -7.46
CA ASP A 315 19.90 -14.33 -6.06
C ASP A 315 20.01 -13.08 -5.18
N LEU A 316 19.01 -12.91 -4.32
CA LEU A 316 18.91 -11.82 -3.38
C LEU A 316 19.11 -12.34 -1.96
N SER A 317 19.82 -11.55 -1.17
CA SER A 317 19.92 -11.69 0.28
C SER A 317 19.41 -10.39 0.88
N ILE A 318 18.35 -10.43 1.68
CA ILE A 318 17.72 -9.26 2.27
C ILE A 318 18.10 -9.18 3.75
N ASP A 319 18.81 -8.12 4.14
CA ASP A 319 19.27 -7.96 5.53
C ASP A 319 18.14 -7.45 6.44
N TYR A 320 17.34 -6.51 5.94
CA TYR A 320 16.24 -5.86 6.65
C TYR A 320 15.31 -5.11 5.67
N CYS A 321 14.23 -4.51 6.17
CA CYS A 321 13.45 -3.58 5.37
C CYS A 321 13.22 -2.24 6.08
N LEU A 322 12.95 -1.23 5.26
CA LEU A 322 12.55 0.12 5.68
C LEU A 322 11.08 0.28 5.33
N VAL A 323 10.24 0.60 6.31
CA VAL A 323 8.78 0.61 6.16
C VAL A 323 8.19 1.98 6.50
N GLN A 324 7.36 2.48 5.59
CA GLN A 324 6.72 3.78 5.74
C GLN A 324 5.56 3.68 6.75
N PRO A 325 5.55 4.41 7.87
CA PRO A 325 4.43 4.39 8.81
C PRO A 325 3.14 4.92 8.18
N ILE A 326 2.01 4.28 8.47
CA ILE A 326 0.68 4.78 8.09
C ILE A 326 0.22 5.79 9.16
N GLU A 327 -0.07 7.02 8.75
CA GLU A 327 -0.70 8.00 9.63
C GLU A 327 -2.17 7.64 9.88
N THR A 328 -2.49 7.08 11.05
CA THR A 328 -3.88 6.85 11.44
C THR A 328 -4.55 8.17 11.81
N THR A 329 -5.33 8.74 10.89
CA THR A 329 -6.14 9.93 11.18
C THR A 329 -7.43 9.54 11.89
N CYS A 330 -7.58 9.95 13.15
CA CYS A 330 -8.82 9.75 13.90
C CYS A 330 -9.89 10.74 13.40
N ARG A 331 -10.90 10.26 12.69
CA ARG A 331 -12.01 11.10 12.20
C ARG A 331 -13.16 11.08 13.19
N MET A 332 -13.53 12.25 13.72
CA MET A 332 -14.77 12.44 14.46
C MET A 332 -15.86 12.87 13.49
N LEU A 333 -16.86 12.01 13.26
CA LEU A 333 -18.05 12.37 12.50
C LEU A 333 -19.03 13.07 13.44
N SER A 334 -19.23 14.37 13.24
CA SER A 334 -20.32 15.09 13.90
C SER A 334 -21.64 14.85 13.13
N PRO A 335 -22.76 14.59 13.81
CA PRO A 335 -24.05 14.36 13.17
C PRO A 335 -24.62 15.57 12.40
N PHE A 336 -24.05 16.78 12.57
CA PHE A 336 -24.54 18.00 11.88
C PHE A 336 -24.28 18.04 10.37
N LEU A 337 -23.56 17.06 9.79
CA LEU A 337 -23.30 16.98 8.35
C LEU A 337 -24.15 15.92 7.62
N VAL A 338 -25.00 15.17 8.33
CA VAL A 338 -25.81 14.09 7.72
C VAL A 338 -27.17 14.57 7.20
N GLU A 339 -27.62 15.79 7.54
CA GLU A 339 -28.91 16.34 7.07
C GLU A 339 -28.85 17.14 5.75
N SER A 340 -27.85 16.88 4.87
CA SER A 340 -27.76 17.55 3.57
C SER A 340 -27.61 16.62 2.35
N LEU A 341 -28.18 15.41 2.43
CA LEU A 341 -28.41 14.54 1.27
C LEU A 341 -29.89 14.21 1.12
#